data_AF-A0A1G6I816-F1
#
_entry.id   AF-A0A1G6I816-F1
#
_cell.length_a   1.000
_cell.length_b   1.000
_cell.length_c   1.000
_cell.angle_alpha   90.00
_cell.angle_beta   90.00
_cell.angle_gamma   90.00
#
_symmetry.space_group_name_H-M   'P 1'
#
loop_
_entity.id
_entity.type
_entity.pdbx_description
1 polymer ?
#
loop_
_entity_poly.entity_id
_entity_poly.type
_entity_poly.pdbx_seq_one_letter_code
_entity_poly.pdbx_strand_id
1 'polypeptide(L)' 'MYLSLLLYLLAWAVYLSNVWTLLFVPVFVLYINEFQIKPEERALSSLFGPEYAAYKERVRRWL' A
#
# COMPACT_ATOMS: atom_id res chain seq x y z
N MET A 1 2.93 -0.63 -7.07
CA MET A 1 1.97 -1.76 -7.21
C MET A 1 0.75 -1.60 -6.31
N TYR A 2 0.92 -1.46 -4.99
CA TYR A 2 -0.23 -1.45 -4.06
C TYR A 2 -1.21 -0.27 -4.25
N LEU A 3 -0.72 0.90 -4.68
CA LEU A 3 -1.59 2.05 -4.97
C LEU A 3 -2.58 1.77 -6.10
N SER A 4 -2.17 1.11 -7.19
CA SER A 4 -3.10 0.82 -8.29
C SER A 4 -4.18 -0.18 -7.86
N LEU A 5 -3.83 -1.15 -7.01
CA LEU A 5 -4.80 -2.08 -6.43
C LEU A 5 -5.78 -1.37 -5.48
N LEU A 6 -5.30 -0.41 -4.68
CA LEU A 6 -6.14 0.43 -3.83
C LEU A 6 -7.13 1.26 -4.67
N LEU A 7 -6.65 1.91 -5.74
CA LEU A 7 -7.50 2.70 -6.63
C LEU A 7 -8.52 1.82 -7.37
N TYR A 8 -8.13 0.61 -7.76
CA TYR A 8 -9.04 -0.36 -8.36
C TYR A 8 -10.12 -0.81 -7.37
N LEU A 9 -9.75 -1.13 -6.12
CA LEU A 9 -10.70 -1.50 -5.08
C LEU A 9 -11.67 -0.34 -4.77
N LEU A 10 -11.18 0.89 -4.77
CA LEU A 10 -12.01 2.09 -4.61
C LEU A 10 -12.99 2.26 -5.77
N ALA A 11 -12.52 2.13 -7.01
CA ALA A 11 -13.37 2.17 -8.19
C ALA A 11 -14.44 1.08 -8.17
N TRP A 12 -14.08 -0.13 -7.73
CA TRP A 12 -15.01 -1.24 -7.55
C TRP A 12 -16.06 -0.97 -6.46
N ALA A 13 -15.65 -0.39 -5.33
CA ALA A 13 -16.57 -0.02 -4.26
C ALA A 13 -17.60 1.04 -4.73
N VAL A 14 -17.14 2.03 -5.49
CA VAL A 14 -18.00 3.06 -6.11
C VAL A 14 -18.94 2.43 -7.14
N TYR A 15 -18.44 1.54 -8.00
CA TYR A 15 -19.26 0.84 -9.00
C TYR A 15 -20.43 0.07 -8.37
N LEU A 16 -20.20 -0.59 -7.23
CA LEU A 16 -21.24 -1.32 -6.50
C LEU A 16 -22.24 -0.43 -5.74
N SER A 17 -21.98 0.89 -5.64
CA SER A 17 -22.84 1.87 -4.93
C SER A 17 -23.22 1.44 -3.50
N ASN A 18 -22.31 0.80 -2.78
CA ASN A 18 -22.55 0.25 -1.45
C ASN A 18 -21.60 0.88 -0.42
N VAL A 19 -22.15 1.48 0.63
CA VAL A 19 -21.33 2.13 1.67
C VAL A 19 -20.48 1.13 2.47
N TRP A 20 -20.94 -0.11 2.60
CA TRP A 20 -20.19 -1.16 3.29
C TRP A 20 -18.96 -1.61 2.51
N THR A 21 -18.95 -1.50 1.17
CA THR A 21 -17.77 -1.83 0.36
C THR A 21 -16.67 -0.79 0.53
N LEU A 22 -17.02 0.47 0.82
CA LEU A 22 -16.05 1.53 1.12
C LEU A 22 -15.29 1.26 2.42
N LEU A 23 -15.89 0.60 3.41
CA LEU A 23 -15.20 0.19 4.66
C LEU A 23 -14.05 -0.79 4.40
N PHE A 24 -14.08 -1.57 3.31
CA PHE A 24 -12.97 -2.45 2.97
C PHE A 24 -11.73 -1.71 2.48
N VAL A 25 -11.87 -0.48 1.97
CA VAL A 25 -10.74 0.33 1.50
C VAL A 25 -9.73 0.63 2.62
N PRO A 26 -10.12 1.23 3.77
CA PRO A 26 -9.19 1.46 4.87
C PRO A 26 -8.69 0.15 5.50
N VAL A 27 -9.53 -0.88 5.59
CA VAL A 27 -9.11 -2.21 6.07
C VAL A 27 -7.99 -2.79 5.19
N PHE A 28 -8.14 -2.69 3.88
CA PHE A 28 -7.13 -3.12 2.92
C PHE A 28 -5.82 -2.35 3.08
N VAL A 29 -5.87 -1.02 3.23
CA VAL A 29 -4.67 -0.19 3.43
C VAL A 29 -3.93 -0.58 4.71
N LEU A 30 -4.65 -0.77 5.82
CA LEU A 30 -4.05 -1.18 7.09
C LEU A 30 -3.42 -2.57 6.97
N TYR A 31 -4.14 -3.53 6.38
CA TYR A 31 -3.65 -4.89 6.21
C TYR A 31 -2.40 -4.96 5.35
N ILE A 32 -2.41 -4.32 4.17
CA ILE A 32 -1.30 -4.39 3.23
C ILE A 32 -0.07 -3.62 3.74
N ASN A 33 -0.26 -2.53 4.50
CA ASN A 33 0.85 -1.83 5.14
C ASN A 33 1.58 -2.73 6.14
N GLU A 34 0.84 -3.44 7.01
CA GLU A 34 1.43 -4.24 8.08
C GLU A 34 2.02 -5.56 7.58
N PHE A 35 1.30 -6.26 6.71
CA PHE A 35 1.62 -7.65 6.35
C PHE A 35 2.35 -7.80 5.01
N GLN A 36 2.36 -6.78 4.14
CA GLN A 36 3.07 -6.86 2.86
C GLN A 36 4.16 -5.81 2.74
N ILE A 37 3.80 -4.52 2.83
CA ILE A 37 4.75 -3.42 2.62
C ILE A 37 5.87 -3.48 3.68
N LYS A 38 5.56 -3.51 4.97
CA LYS A 38 6.60 -3.54 6.01
C LYS A 38 7.59 -4.72 5.89
N PRO A 39 7.16 -5.99 5.70
CA PRO A 39 8.07 -7.10 5.43
C PRO A 39 8.93 -6.90 4.17
N GLU A 40 8.32 -6.43 3.08
CA GLU A 40 9.02 -6.16 1.82
C GLU A 40 10.09 -5.08 2.00
N GLU A 41 9.76 -3.97 2.67
CA GLU A 41 10.73 -2.92 2.98
C GLU A 41 11.88 -3.40 3.88
N ARG A 42 11.62 -4.34 4.81
CA ARG A 42 12.68 -4.95 5.63
C ARG A 42 13.62 -5.81 4.78
N ALA A 43 13.07 -6.62 3.88
CA ALA A 43 13.87 -7.41 2.95
C ALA A 43 14.71 -6.51 2.02
N LEU A 44 14.10 -5.46 1.46
CA LEU A 44 14.80 -4.49 0.62
C LEU A 44 15.87 -3.72 1.38
N SER A 45 15.60 -3.32 2.62
CA SER A 45 16.61 -2.69 3.49
C SER A 45 17.78 -3.64 3.78
N SER A 46 17.52 -4.94 3.91
CA SER A 46 18.59 -5.94 4.09
C SER A 46 19.42 -6.16 2.83
N LEU A 47 18.83 -6.02 1.64
CA LEU A 47 19.50 -6.28 0.36
C LEU A 47 20.28 -5.07 -0.15
N PHE A 48 19.73 -3.87 0.02
CA PHE A 48 20.25 -2.63 -0.58
C PHE A 48 20.73 -1.60 0.46
N GLY A 49 20.46 -1.82 1.75
CA GLY A 49 21.02 -1.03 2.84
C GLY A 49 20.84 0.49 2.70
N PRO A 50 21.94 1.28 2.68
CA PRO A 50 21.88 2.74 2.65
C PRO A 50 21.19 3.33 1.42
N GLU A 51 21.33 2.69 0.26
CA GLU A 51 20.75 3.16 -1.01
C GLU A 51 19.21 3.15 -0.93
N TYR A 52 18.66 2.12 -0.29
CA TYR A 52 17.23 2.01 -0.05
C TYR A 52 16.72 2.99 1.01
N ALA A 53 17.54 3.33 2.00
CA ALA A 53 17.21 4.38 2.97
C ALA A 53 17.07 5.75 2.28
N ALA A 54 18.04 6.12 1.44
CA ALA A 54 17.99 7.35 0.65
C ALA A 54 16.83 7.36 -0.36
N TYR A 55 16.47 6.20 -0.93
CA TYR A 55 15.30 6.07 -1.78
C TYR A 55 13.99 6.34 -1.03
N LYS A 56 13.83 5.78 0.18
CA LYS A 56 12.64 5.98 1.01
C LYS A 56 12.41 7.44 1.43
N GLU A 57 13.46 8.26 1.50
CA GLU A 57 13.32 9.70 1.78
C GLU A 57 12.73 10.48 0.59
N ARG A 58 12.94 9.98 -0.63
CA ARG A 58 12.49 10.63 -1.86
C ARG A 58 11.12 10.17 -2.32
N VAL A 59 10.75 8.91 -2.01
CA VAL A 59 9.52 8.29 -2.51
C VAL A 59 8.62 7.88 -1.36
N ARG A 60 7.39 8.43 -1.35
CA ARG A 60 6.36 8.10 -0.38
C ARG A 60 5.69 6.77 -0.74
N ARG A 61 5.17 6.06 0.28
CA ARG A 61 4.55 4.73 0.10
C ARG A 61 3.29 4.73 -0.78
N TRP A 62 2.48 5.79 -0.69
CA TRP A 62 1.17 5.85 -1.32
C TRP A 62 1.02 7.01 -2.32
N LEU A 63 1.46 8.23 -1.99
CA LEU A 63 1.46 9.42 -2.87
C LEU A 63 2.48 10.45 -2.38
#